data_AF-A0A6J2EFW4-F1
#
_entry.id   AF-A0A6J2EFW4-F1
#
_cell.length_a   1.000
_cell.length_b   1.000
_cell.length_c   1.000
_cell.angle_alpha   90.00
_cell.angle_beta   90.00
_cell.angle_gamma   90.00
#
_symmetry.space_group_name_H-M   'P 1'
#
loop_
_entity.id
_entity.type
_entity.pdbx_description
1 polymer ?
#
loop_
_entity_poly.entity_id
_entity_poly.type
_entity_poly.pdbx_seq_one_letter_code
_entity_poly.pdbx_strand_id
1 'polypeptide(L)'
;MNSSGFHHDNAPRHELRNIQQPASGSRLRSSPALPSGLRLRCWRAALSSYVRAAAAARRERREAVMASSAASSVRPPRPKKEPQALVIPKNAAEEQKLKLERLMKNPDKAVPIPEKMSEWAPRPPPEFVRDVMGSSAGAGSGEFHVYRHLRRREYQRQDYMDAMAEKGLTELRNSQMEEGDTELHPLPAPPHVHQLGSHLNPIFWGFFFILFIYYFFFLRFYLFERERE
;
A
#
# COMPACT_ATOMS: atom_id res chain seq x y z
N MET A 1 29.21 7.21 -43.96
CA MET A 1 28.10 8.06 -43.49
C MET A 1 26.83 7.31 -43.84
N ASN A 2 26.23 6.65 -42.85
CA ASN A 2 25.20 5.64 -43.07
C ASN A 2 23.83 6.26 -42.78
N SER A 3 22.93 6.19 -43.76
CA SER A 3 21.53 6.58 -43.64
C SER A 3 20.70 5.59 -44.43
N SER A 4 20.12 4.61 -43.73
CA SER A 4 19.16 3.64 -44.24
C SER A 4 18.20 3.39 -43.07
N GLY A 5 16.92 3.75 -43.12
CA GLY A 5 15.95 3.32 -44.13
C GLY A 5 15.02 2.34 -43.41
N PHE A 6 13.93 2.86 -42.86
CA PHE A 6 12.93 2.12 -42.08
C PHE A 6 12.31 0.99 -42.93
N HIS A 7 12.48 -0.26 -42.48
CA HIS A 7 11.79 -1.42 -43.05
C HIS A 7 10.45 -1.64 -42.32
N HIS A 8 9.36 -1.66 -43.10
CA HIS A 8 8.05 -2.13 -42.67
C HIS A 8 8.00 -3.65 -42.75
N ASP A 9 7.83 -4.32 -41.61
CA ASP A 9 7.57 -5.76 -41.56
C ASP A 9 6.13 -6.05 -42.01
N ASN A 10 6.01 -6.62 -43.21
CA ASN A 10 4.77 -7.08 -43.81
C ASN A 10 4.60 -8.57 -43.51
N ALA A 11 3.68 -8.91 -42.61
CA ALA A 11 3.42 -10.29 -42.22
C ALA A 11 2.72 -11.09 -43.35
N PRO A 12 3.05 -12.38 -43.54
CA PRO A 12 2.55 -13.18 -44.65
C PRO A 12 1.07 -13.52 -44.48
N ARG A 13 0.28 -13.23 -45.52
CA ARG A 13 -1.13 -13.63 -45.68
C ARG A 13 -1.22 -15.16 -45.65
N HIS A 14 -1.83 -15.70 -44.60
CA HIS A 14 -2.17 -17.12 -44.53
C HIS A 14 -3.23 -17.45 -45.60
N GLU A 15 -2.84 -18.31 -46.54
CA GLU A 15 -3.72 -18.95 -47.51
C GLU A 15 -4.91 -19.61 -46.83
N LEU A 16 -6.11 -19.18 -47.20
CA LEU A 16 -7.36 -19.82 -46.84
C LEU A 16 -7.39 -21.19 -47.52
N ARG A 17 -7.20 -22.25 -46.73
CA ARG A 17 -7.44 -23.62 -47.16
C ARG A 17 -8.93 -23.76 -47.48
N ASN A 18 -9.17 -24.13 -48.73
CA ASN A 18 -10.46 -24.44 -49.32
C ASN A 18 -11.11 -25.59 -48.53
N ILE A 19 -12.03 -25.26 -47.61
CA ILE A 19 -12.87 -26.28 -46.96
C ILE A 19 -13.95 -26.66 -47.97
N GLN A 20 -13.74 -27.83 -48.57
CA GLN A 20 -14.72 -28.57 -49.34
C GLN A 20 -16.08 -28.54 -48.61
N GLN A 21 -17.05 -27.77 -49.13
CA GLN A 21 -18.44 -27.84 -48.70
C GLN A 21 -19.03 -29.15 -49.25
N PRO A 22 -19.58 -30.06 -48.42
CA PRO A 22 -20.32 -31.18 -48.95
C PRO A 22 -21.62 -30.68 -49.59
N ALA A 23 -21.81 -31.04 -50.85
CA ALA A 23 -23.06 -30.86 -51.57
C ALA A 23 -24.16 -31.69 -50.89
N SER A 24 -25.06 -31.03 -50.14
CA SER A 24 -26.36 -31.60 -49.81
C SER A 24 -27.36 -30.46 -49.66
N GLY A 25 -28.14 -30.23 -50.72
CA GLY A 25 -29.30 -29.36 -50.65
C GLY A 25 -30.32 -29.91 -49.67
N SER A 26 -30.68 -29.12 -48.66
CA SER A 26 -31.95 -29.27 -47.96
C SER A 26 -32.62 -27.89 -47.86
N ARG A 27 -33.40 -27.65 -48.91
CA ARG A 27 -34.60 -26.80 -48.96
C ARG A 27 -35.07 -26.37 -47.57
N LEU A 28 -35.13 -25.06 -47.31
CA LEU A 28 -35.83 -24.48 -46.15
C LEU A 28 -37.26 -25.03 -46.12
N ARG A 29 -37.50 -26.07 -45.32
CA ARG A 29 -38.83 -26.57 -45.01
C ARG A 29 -39.32 -25.76 -43.81
N SER A 30 -40.32 -24.93 -44.04
CA SER A 30 -41.09 -24.28 -42.97
C SER A 30 -41.50 -25.32 -41.93
N SER A 31 -41.09 -25.12 -40.67
CA SER A 31 -41.44 -25.97 -39.54
C SER A 31 -42.96 -26.17 -39.45
N PRO A 32 -43.46 -27.42 -39.30
CA PRO A 32 -44.87 -27.62 -39.06
C PRO A 32 -45.24 -27.00 -37.70
N ALA A 33 -46.32 -26.21 -37.68
CA ALA A 33 -46.81 -25.61 -36.47
C ALA A 33 -47.35 -26.69 -35.52
N LEU A 34 -46.48 -27.20 -34.62
CA LEU A 34 -46.90 -28.14 -33.58
C LEU A 34 -47.81 -27.43 -32.56
N PRO A 35 -48.88 -28.10 -32.06
CA PRO A 35 -49.84 -27.53 -31.11
C PRO A 35 -49.14 -26.99 -29.86
N SER A 36 -49.64 -25.88 -29.31
CA SER A 36 -49.06 -25.11 -28.21
C SER A 36 -48.60 -25.96 -27.00
N GLY A 37 -49.31 -27.05 -26.69
CA GLY A 37 -48.96 -27.96 -25.58
C GLY A 37 -47.76 -28.89 -25.81
N LEU A 38 -47.42 -29.22 -27.07
CA LEU A 38 -46.20 -29.99 -27.39
C LEU A 38 -44.94 -29.11 -27.34
N ARG A 39 -45.06 -27.84 -27.73
CA ARG A 39 -43.96 -26.85 -27.60
C ARG A 39 -43.54 -26.63 -26.16
N LEU A 40 -44.50 -26.53 -25.22
CA LEU A 40 -44.19 -26.35 -23.80
C LEU A 40 -43.52 -27.58 -23.18
N ARG A 41 -43.92 -28.79 -23.59
CA ARG A 41 -43.29 -30.05 -23.13
C ARG A 41 -41.85 -30.19 -23.66
N CYS A 42 -41.63 -29.91 -24.95
CA CYS A 42 -40.28 -29.92 -25.53
C CYS A 42 -39.38 -28.83 -24.92
N TRP A 43 -39.92 -27.63 -24.65
CA TRP A 43 -39.18 -26.54 -24.01
C TRP A 43 -38.81 -26.86 -22.55
N ARG A 44 -39.75 -27.43 -21.78
CA ARG A 44 -39.47 -27.93 -20.41
C ARG A 44 -38.43 -29.04 -20.39
N ALA A 45 -38.49 -29.98 -21.34
CA ALA A 45 -37.49 -31.03 -21.47
C ALA A 45 -36.10 -30.47 -21.81
N ALA A 46 -36.03 -29.50 -22.73
CA ALA A 46 -34.78 -28.81 -23.10
C ALA A 46 -34.19 -27.99 -21.94
N LEU A 47 -35.03 -27.30 -21.15
CA LEU A 47 -34.58 -26.61 -19.94
C LEU A 47 -34.10 -27.60 -18.87
N SER A 48 -34.79 -28.72 -18.69
CA SER A 48 -34.38 -29.77 -17.76
C SER A 48 -33.06 -30.44 -18.16
N SER A 49 -32.82 -30.69 -19.45
CA SER A 49 -31.54 -31.19 -19.93
C SER A 49 -30.43 -30.15 -19.79
N TYR A 50 -30.72 -28.87 -20.06
CA TYR A 50 -29.76 -27.77 -19.87
C TYR A 50 -29.36 -27.61 -18.39
N VAL A 51 -30.32 -27.64 -17.47
CA VAL A 51 -30.05 -27.54 -16.02
C VAL A 51 -29.24 -28.74 -15.54
N ARG A 52 -29.55 -29.96 -16.01
CA ARG A 52 -28.77 -31.17 -15.69
C ARG A 52 -27.35 -31.09 -16.24
N ALA A 53 -27.16 -30.64 -17.48
CA ALA A 53 -25.85 -30.45 -18.09
C ALA A 53 -25.04 -29.36 -17.35
N ALA A 54 -25.67 -28.24 -16.98
CA ALA A 54 -25.04 -27.19 -16.20
C ALA A 54 -24.68 -27.65 -14.78
N ALA A 55 -25.46 -28.54 -14.17
CA ALA A 55 -25.14 -29.15 -12.89
C ALA A 55 -23.98 -30.16 -13.01
N ALA A 56 -23.93 -30.95 -14.08
CA ALA A 56 -22.82 -31.86 -14.38
C ALA A 56 -21.50 -31.10 -14.60
N ALA A 57 -21.51 -30.05 -15.43
CA ALA A 57 -20.34 -29.21 -15.66
C ALA A 57 -19.84 -28.51 -14.38
N ARG A 58 -20.74 -28.16 -13.45
CA ARG A 58 -20.35 -27.64 -12.13
C ARG A 58 -19.73 -28.71 -11.24
N ARG A 59 -20.17 -29.97 -11.34
CA ARG A 59 -19.56 -31.11 -10.63
C ARG A 59 -18.18 -31.41 -11.17
N GLU A 60 -18.02 -31.48 -12.49
CA GLU A 60 -16.72 -31.67 -13.14
C GLU A 60 -15.73 -30.56 -12.78
N ARG A 61 -16.16 -29.29 -12.77
CA ARG A 61 -15.32 -28.19 -12.30
C ARG A 61 -14.93 -28.34 -10.83
N ARG A 62 -15.86 -28.77 -9.96
CA ARG A 62 -15.56 -29.02 -8.53
C ARG A 62 -14.60 -30.19 -8.36
N GLU A 63 -14.79 -31.28 -9.10
CA GLU A 63 -13.90 -32.44 -9.10
C GLU A 63 -12.52 -32.08 -9.62
N ALA A 64 -12.42 -31.28 -10.69
CA ALA A 64 -11.14 -30.77 -11.20
C ALA A 64 -10.43 -29.86 -10.18
N VAL A 65 -11.17 -28.99 -9.48
CA VAL A 65 -10.61 -28.16 -8.40
C VAL A 65 -10.10 -29.04 -7.24
N MET A 66 -10.87 -30.05 -6.82
CA MET A 66 -10.46 -30.98 -5.76
C MET A 66 -9.29 -31.88 -6.19
N ALA A 67 -9.24 -32.31 -7.46
CA ALA A 67 -8.11 -33.06 -8.02
C ALA A 67 -6.86 -32.19 -8.10
N SER A 68 -7.00 -30.91 -8.49
CA SER A 68 -5.88 -29.97 -8.52
C SER A 68 -5.35 -29.64 -7.12
N SER A 69 -6.22 -29.57 -6.09
CA SER A 69 -5.79 -29.39 -4.71
C SER A 69 -5.11 -30.65 -4.15
N ALA A 70 -5.59 -31.85 -4.53
CA ALA A 70 -4.93 -33.11 -4.17
C ALA A 70 -3.54 -33.24 -4.83
N ALA A 71 -3.39 -32.84 -6.10
CA ALA A 71 -2.10 -32.82 -6.78
C ALA A 71 -1.13 -31.79 -6.17
N SER A 72 -1.62 -30.63 -5.75
CA SER A 72 -0.84 -29.61 -5.02
C SER A 72 -0.38 -30.08 -3.62
N SER A 73 -1.02 -31.11 -3.06
CA SER A 73 -0.59 -31.72 -1.79
C SER A 73 0.64 -32.63 -1.94
N VAL A 74 1.01 -33.04 -3.16
CA VAL A 74 2.23 -33.81 -3.43
C VAL A 74 3.42 -32.85 -3.54
N ARG A 75 3.74 -32.17 -2.43
CA ARG A 75 5.06 -31.53 -2.29
C ARG A 75 6.13 -32.64 -2.26
N PRO A 76 7.32 -32.43 -2.85
CA PRO A 76 8.44 -33.34 -2.69
C PRO A 76 8.65 -33.64 -1.20
N PRO A 77 9.07 -34.86 -0.82
CA PRO A 77 9.21 -35.22 0.59
C PRO A 77 10.14 -34.21 1.25
N ARG A 78 9.55 -33.32 2.05
CA ARG A 78 10.31 -32.39 2.88
C ARG A 78 11.22 -33.27 3.75
N PRO A 79 12.53 -32.98 3.84
CA PRO A 79 13.42 -33.74 4.70
C PRO A 79 12.79 -33.79 6.08
N LYS A 80 12.55 -35.02 6.58
CA LYS A 80 11.86 -35.27 7.84
C LYS A 80 12.64 -34.54 8.92
N LYS A 81 12.10 -33.41 9.39
CA LYS A 81 12.66 -32.69 10.53
C LYS A 81 12.45 -33.61 11.72
N GLU A 82 13.53 -34.21 12.21
CA GLU A 82 13.51 -35.05 13.40
C GLU A 82 12.70 -34.34 14.50
N PRO A 83 11.85 -35.07 15.23
CA PRO A 83 11.08 -34.50 16.32
C PRO A 83 12.05 -34.11 17.43
N GLN A 84 12.63 -32.91 17.31
CA GLN A 84 13.41 -32.33 18.39
C GLN A 84 12.45 -32.16 19.55
N ALA A 85 12.72 -32.89 20.64
CA ALA A 85 11.96 -32.80 21.87
C ALA A 85 11.76 -31.31 22.19
N LEU A 86 10.50 -30.92 22.42
CA LEU A 86 10.16 -29.59 22.91
C LEU A 86 10.75 -29.46 24.31
N VAL A 87 12.02 -29.06 24.38
CA VAL A 87 12.66 -28.65 25.62
C VAL A 87 12.05 -27.29 25.94
N ILE A 88 11.11 -27.28 26.90
CA ILE A 88 10.58 -26.06 27.47
C ILE A 88 11.74 -25.43 28.26
N PRO A 89 12.25 -24.27 27.83
CA PRO A 89 13.35 -23.62 28.52
C PRO A 89 12.88 -23.16 29.88
N LYS A 90 13.63 -23.49 30.94
CA LYS A 90 13.33 -23.06 32.31
C LYS A 90 14.03 -21.75 32.67
N ASN A 91 15.04 -21.36 31.90
CA ASN A 91 15.91 -20.20 32.12
C ASN A 91 16.21 -19.48 30.79
N ALA A 92 16.39 -18.16 30.82
CA ALA A 92 16.74 -17.34 29.65
C ALA A 92 18.01 -17.83 28.93
N ALA A 93 18.98 -18.37 29.69
CA ALA A 93 20.20 -18.96 29.13
C ALA A 93 19.92 -20.22 28.28
N GLU A 94 18.94 -21.04 28.67
CA GLU A 94 18.57 -22.24 27.91
C GLU A 94 17.87 -21.89 26.60
N GLU A 95 17.09 -20.80 26.55
CA GLU A 95 16.50 -20.30 25.31
C GLU A 95 17.55 -19.87 24.29
N GLN A 96 18.57 -19.14 24.77
CA GLN A 96 19.68 -18.69 23.94
C GLN A 96 20.49 -19.88 23.44
N LYS A 97 20.77 -20.87 24.31
CA LYS A 97 21.44 -22.12 23.94
C LYS A 97 20.67 -22.86 22.84
N LEU A 98 19.36 -23.03 22.99
CA LEU A 98 18.52 -23.70 21.98
C LEU A 98 18.44 -22.91 20.66
N LYS A 99 18.42 -21.57 20.70
CA LYS A 99 18.50 -20.74 19.49
C LYS A 99 19.87 -20.89 18.80
N LEU A 100 20.95 -20.86 19.58
CA LEU A 100 22.32 -21.04 19.09
C LEU A 100 22.52 -22.41 18.45
N GLU A 101 22.11 -23.49 19.11
CA GLU A 101 22.16 -24.85 18.57
C GLU A 101 21.36 -24.98 17.26
N ARG A 102 20.24 -24.27 17.10
CA ARG A 102 19.47 -24.25 15.85
C ARG A 102 20.20 -23.51 14.72
N LEU A 103 20.91 -22.43 15.03
CA LEU A 103 21.73 -21.70 14.05
C LEU A 103 22.96 -22.50 13.65
N MET A 104 23.66 -23.13 14.61
CA MET A 104 24.88 -23.90 14.36
C MET A 104 24.66 -25.18 13.56
N LYS A 105 23.42 -25.70 13.48
CA LYS A 105 23.07 -26.85 12.63
C LYS A 105 23.27 -26.58 11.13
N ASN A 106 23.25 -25.32 10.69
CA ASN A 106 23.48 -24.94 9.29
C ASN A 106 24.25 -23.61 9.23
N PRO A 107 25.58 -23.61 9.41
CA PRO A 107 26.37 -22.38 9.47
C PRO A 107 26.45 -21.62 8.13
N ASP A 108 26.28 -22.31 6.99
CA ASP A 108 26.36 -21.70 5.66
C ASP A 108 25.11 -20.87 5.29
N LYS A 109 24.03 -20.99 6.05
CA LYS A 109 22.78 -20.28 5.78
C LYS A 109 22.84 -18.89 6.42
N ALA A 110 22.79 -17.84 5.60
CA ALA A 110 22.66 -16.47 6.07
C ALA A 110 21.46 -16.32 7.02
N VAL A 111 21.72 -15.77 8.21
CA VAL A 111 20.70 -15.53 9.23
C VAL A 111 19.89 -14.31 8.80
N PRO A 112 18.55 -14.42 8.64
CA PRO A 112 17.73 -13.25 8.38
C PRO A 112 17.66 -12.40 9.65
N ILE A 113 18.48 -11.36 9.70
CA ILE A 113 18.36 -10.31 10.72
C ILE A 113 17.14 -9.47 10.31
N PRO A 114 16.09 -9.37 11.15
CA PRO A 114 14.97 -8.51 10.85
C PRO A 114 15.48 -7.08 10.70
N GLU A 115 15.39 -6.53 9.50
CA GLU A 115 15.54 -5.10 9.29
C GLU A 115 14.44 -4.36 10.07
N LYS A 116 14.69 -3.09 10.41
CA LYS A 116 13.70 -2.26 11.10
C LYS A 116 12.34 -2.43 10.44
N MET A 117 11.35 -2.87 11.21
CA MET A 117 10.00 -3.04 10.67
C MET A 117 9.54 -1.70 10.11
N SER A 118 9.15 -1.67 8.83
CA SER A 118 8.57 -0.47 8.24
C SER A 118 7.36 -0.10 9.07
N GLU A 119 7.31 1.16 9.50
CA GLU A 119 6.12 1.68 10.13
C GLU A 119 4.96 1.62 9.11
N TRP A 120 3.77 1.24 9.59
CA TRP A 120 2.59 1.22 8.74
C TRP A 120 2.28 2.65 8.28
N ALA A 121 2.17 2.84 6.97
CA ALA A 121 1.82 4.13 6.37
C ALA A 121 0.49 4.01 5.61
N PRO A 122 -0.40 5.02 5.69
CA PRO A 122 -1.58 5.10 4.86
C PRO A 122 -1.22 4.98 3.37
N ARG A 123 -2.00 4.19 2.63
CA ARG A 123 -1.79 4.06 1.18
C ARG A 123 -2.08 5.41 0.51
N PRO A 124 -1.25 5.84 -0.45
CA PRO A 124 -1.52 7.07 -1.18
C PRO A 124 -2.87 6.96 -1.91
N PRO A 125 -3.64 8.05 -1.99
CA PRO A 125 -4.91 8.06 -2.71
C PRO A 125 -4.65 7.77 -4.21
N PRO A 126 -5.54 7.02 -4.89
CA PRO A 126 -5.44 6.83 -6.33
C PRO A 126 -5.60 8.15 -7.09
N GLU A 127 -4.75 8.39 -8.09
CA GLU A 127 -4.78 9.62 -8.91
C GLU A 127 -6.08 9.80 -9.70
N PHE A 128 -6.63 8.71 -10.24
CA PHE A 128 -7.85 8.74 -11.06
C PHE A 128 -8.87 7.72 -10.59
N VAL A 129 -10.05 8.20 -10.24
CA VAL A 129 -11.23 7.35 -10.02
C VAL A 129 -12.01 7.29 -11.33
N ARG A 130 -12.12 6.08 -11.90
CA ARG A 130 -12.77 5.86 -13.20
C ARG A 130 -14.30 5.74 -13.09
N ASP A 131 -14.78 5.32 -11.91
CA ASP A 131 -16.17 4.92 -11.69
C ASP A 131 -17.00 6.07 -11.07
N VAL A 132 -16.67 7.32 -11.40
CA VAL A 132 -17.39 8.49 -10.89
C VAL A 132 -18.72 8.62 -11.63
N MET A 133 -19.82 8.42 -10.90
CA MET A 133 -21.15 8.67 -11.41
C MET A 133 -21.44 10.18 -11.47
N GLY A 134 -22.28 10.63 -12.40
CA GLY A 134 -22.56 12.05 -12.60
C GLY A 134 -23.09 12.77 -11.35
N SER A 135 -22.78 14.05 -11.19
CA SER A 135 -23.04 14.81 -9.95
C SER A 135 -24.52 14.92 -9.56
N SER A 136 -25.43 14.81 -10.52
CA SER A 136 -26.89 14.82 -10.29
C SER A 136 -27.51 13.41 -10.25
N ALA A 137 -26.70 12.35 -10.33
CA ALA A 137 -27.20 11.00 -10.25
C ALA A 137 -27.64 10.66 -8.81
N GLY A 138 -28.72 9.89 -8.69
CA GLY A 138 -29.22 9.44 -7.38
C GLY A 138 -28.27 8.45 -6.70
N ALA A 139 -28.46 8.23 -5.39
CA ALA A 139 -27.66 7.28 -4.64
C ALA A 139 -27.86 5.83 -5.15
N GLY A 140 -26.79 5.19 -5.60
CA GLY A 140 -26.79 3.79 -6.00
C GLY A 140 -26.70 2.84 -4.80
N SER A 141 -27.04 1.56 -5.00
CA SER A 141 -26.96 0.53 -3.94
C SER A 141 -25.55 0.27 -3.42
N GLY A 142 -24.52 0.57 -4.22
CA GLY A 142 -23.11 0.44 -3.86
C GLY A 142 -22.53 1.64 -3.11
N GLU A 143 -23.19 2.80 -3.13
CA GLU A 143 -22.64 4.06 -2.62
C GLU A 143 -22.38 4.00 -1.11
N PHE A 144 -23.23 3.28 -0.37
CA PHE A 144 -23.03 3.04 1.06
C PHE A 144 -21.70 2.32 1.36
N HIS A 145 -21.32 1.34 0.54
CA HIS A 145 -20.06 0.62 0.74
C HIS A 145 -18.85 1.47 0.32
N VAL A 146 -18.99 2.29 -0.71
CA VAL A 146 -17.97 3.27 -1.10
C VAL A 146 -17.68 4.21 0.07
N TYR A 147 -18.71 4.83 0.65
CA TYR A 147 -18.56 5.69 1.83
C TYR A 147 -17.95 4.95 3.02
N ARG A 148 -18.39 3.71 3.32
CA ARG A 148 -17.84 2.91 4.43
C ARG A 148 -16.34 2.67 4.27
N HIS A 149 -15.87 2.34 3.07
CA HIS A 149 -14.45 2.13 2.80
C HIS A 149 -13.65 3.43 2.82
N LEU A 150 -14.20 4.50 2.25
CA LEU A 150 -13.58 5.83 2.27
C LEU A 150 -13.42 6.35 3.71
N ARG A 151 -14.48 6.25 4.52
CA ARG A 151 -14.45 6.69 5.93
C ARG A 151 -13.41 5.92 6.75
N ARG A 152 -13.33 4.60 6.59
CA ARG A 152 -12.29 3.80 7.27
C ARG A 152 -10.89 4.21 6.82
N ARG A 153 -10.68 4.43 5.53
CA ARG A 153 -9.37 4.87 4.99
C ARG A 153 -8.99 6.24 5.53
N GLU A 154 -9.95 7.15 5.64
CA GLU A 154 -9.74 8.51 6.13
C GLU A 154 -9.44 8.54 7.63
N TYR A 155 -10.14 7.74 8.45
CA TYR A 155 -9.81 7.62 9.87
C TYR A 155 -8.42 7.04 10.09
N GLN A 156 -8.06 5.99 9.37
CA GLN A 156 -6.70 5.44 9.43
C GLN A 156 -5.62 6.46 9.01
N ARG A 157 -5.96 7.37 8.08
CA ARG A 157 -5.07 8.46 7.68
C ARG A 157 -4.95 9.51 8.79
N GLN A 158 -6.06 9.91 9.41
CA GLN A 158 -6.08 10.87 10.52
C GLN A 158 -5.33 10.32 11.73
N ASP A 159 -5.66 9.10 12.18
CA ASP A 159 -5.00 8.42 13.29
C ASP A 159 -3.48 8.33 13.08
N TYR A 160 -3.02 8.10 11.84
CA TYR A 160 -1.59 8.07 11.51
C TYR A 160 -0.94 9.46 11.61
N MET A 161 -1.59 10.50 11.11
CA MET A 161 -1.06 11.87 11.20
C MET A 161 -0.97 12.32 12.65
N ASP A 162 -1.98 12.00 13.46
CA ASP A 162 -2.02 12.31 14.89
C ASP A 162 -0.93 11.55 15.64
N ALA A 163 -0.79 10.24 15.40
CA ALA A 163 0.27 9.43 15.99
C ALA A 163 1.68 9.90 15.59
N MET A 164 1.87 10.34 14.34
CA MET A 164 3.14 10.91 13.88
C MET A 164 3.46 12.24 14.56
N ALA A 165 2.46 13.11 14.75
CA ALA A 165 2.62 14.36 15.46
C ALA A 165 2.98 14.12 16.95
N GLU A 166 2.31 13.19 17.61
CA GLU A 166 2.60 12.81 19.00
C GLU A 166 4.00 12.18 19.16
N LYS A 167 4.42 11.34 18.22
CA LYS A 167 5.78 10.77 18.18
C LYS A 167 6.83 11.86 18.02
N GLY A 168 6.65 12.76 17.06
CA GLY A 168 7.58 13.88 16.87
C GLY A 168 7.70 14.77 18.12
N LEU A 169 6.58 15.06 18.78
CA LEU A 169 6.60 15.78 20.06
C LEU A 169 7.33 15.01 21.17
N THR A 170 7.11 13.71 21.24
CA THR A 170 7.76 12.83 22.22
C THR A 170 9.27 12.74 21.98
N GLU A 171 9.69 12.64 20.71
CA GLU A 171 11.10 12.63 20.33
C GLU A 171 11.79 13.95 20.69
N LEU A 172 11.16 15.10 20.40
CA LEU A 172 11.67 16.41 20.81
C LEU A 172 11.84 16.51 22.32
N ARG A 173 10.86 16.01 23.10
CA ARG A 173 10.95 15.97 24.56
C ARG A 173 12.09 15.06 25.04
N ASN A 174 12.27 13.91 24.42
CA ASN A 174 13.35 12.99 24.79
C ASN A 174 14.72 13.61 24.48
N SER A 175 14.87 14.31 23.34
CA SER A 175 16.10 15.04 23.02
C SER A 175 16.44 16.10 24.07
N GLN A 176 15.44 16.81 24.60
CA GLN A 176 15.66 17.78 25.69
C GLN A 176 16.11 17.11 27.00
N MET A 177 15.62 15.91 27.31
CA MET A 177 16.08 15.15 28.49
C MET A 177 17.53 14.69 28.32
N GLU A 178 17.89 14.18 27.15
CA GLU A 178 19.26 13.75 26.84
C GLU A 178 20.26 14.92 26.89
N GLU A 179 19.86 16.12 26.44
CA GLU A 179 20.67 17.34 26.59
C GLU A 179 20.87 17.71 28.07
N GLY A 180 19.84 17.61 28.90
CA GLY A 180 19.93 17.86 30.34
C GLY A 180 20.81 16.86 31.10
N ASP A 181 20.78 15.58 30.72
CA ASP A 181 21.64 14.54 31.28
C ASP A 181 23.11 14.68 30.81
N THR A 182 23.32 15.23 29.61
CA THR A 182 24.65 15.54 29.07
C THR A 182 25.32 16.69 29.82
N GLU A 183 24.56 17.68 30.29
CA GLU A 183 25.10 18.79 31.10
C GLU A 183 25.62 18.34 32.49
N LEU A 184 25.19 17.18 33.00
CA LEU A 184 25.68 16.61 34.26
C LEU A 184 26.95 15.77 34.12
N HIS A 185 27.36 15.42 32.90
CA HIS A 185 28.67 14.80 32.68
C HIS A 185 29.73 15.91 32.60
N PRO A 186 30.68 16.02 33.56
CA PRO A 186 31.64 17.11 33.57
C PRO A 186 32.44 17.09 32.26
N LEU A 187 32.30 18.15 31.46
CA LEU A 187 33.10 18.34 30.25
C LEU A 187 34.60 18.31 30.64
N PRO A 188 35.46 17.61 29.89
CA PRO A 188 36.90 17.76 30.09
C PRO A 188 37.26 19.23 29.88
N ALA A 189 38.03 19.79 30.81
CA ALA A 189 38.33 21.22 30.86
C ALA A 189 38.77 21.74 29.48
N PRO A 190 38.15 22.81 28.94
CA PRO A 190 38.54 23.35 27.65
C PRO A 190 39.99 23.88 27.71
N PRO A 191 40.81 23.68 26.67
CA PRO A 191 42.12 24.31 26.62
C PRO A 191 41.97 25.83 26.59
N HIS A 192 42.83 26.53 27.34
CA HIS A 192 42.87 27.98 27.46
C HIS A 192 42.82 28.66 26.09
N VAL A 193 41.68 29.26 25.77
CA VAL A 193 41.48 30.08 24.57
C VAL A 193 41.91 31.49 24.91
N HIS A 194 42.85 32.04 24.15
CA HIS A 194 43.26 33.44 24.29
C HIS A 194 42.06 34.36 24.06
N GLN A 195 41.87 35.25 25.02
CA GLN A 195 40.81 36.24 25.11
C GLN A 195 41.00 37.31 24.01
N LEU A 196 40.50 37.05 22.80
CA LEU A 196 40.34 38.11 21.79
C LEU A 196 39.11 38.93 22.17
N GLY A 197 39.38 39.99 22.92
CA GLY A 197 38.40 40.94 23.41
C GLY A 197 37.56 41.55 22.28
N SER A 198 36.26 41.57 22.54
CA SER A 198 35.43 42.78 22.49
C SER A 198 35.91 43.90 21.57
N HIS A 199 35.41 43.91 20.34
CA HIS A 199 35.19 45.16 19.62
C HIS A 199 33.87 45.09 18.85
N LEU A 200 32.75 45.05 19.60
CA LEU A 200 31.46 45.41 19.02
C LEU A 200 31.54 46.88 18.62
N ASN A 201 31.44 47.15 17.32
CA ASN A 201 31.49 48.50 16.78
C ASN A 201 30.36 49.36 17.40
N PRO A 202 30.67 50.50 18.04
CA PRO A 202 29.67 51.39 18.65
C PRO A 202 28.68 51.98 17.63
N ILE A 203 29.01 51.89 16.34
CA ILE A 203 28.18 52.32 15.21
C ILE A 203 26.91 51.45 15.09
N PHE A 204 27.00 50.15 15.39
CA PHE A 204 25.84 49.25 15.28
C PHE A 204 24.80 49.54 16.35
N TRP A 205 25.24 49.83 17.58
CA TRP A 205 24.34 50.23 18.67
C TRP A 205 23.81 51.66 18.53
N GLY A 206 24.58 52.56 17.91
CA GLY A 206 24.13 53.93 17.62
C GLY A 206 22.92 53.97 16.67
N PHE A 207 22.87 53.10 15.67
CA PHE A 207 21.74 53.04 14.73
C PHE A 207 20.45 52.57 15.43
N PHE A 208 20.54 51.55 16.28
CA PHE A 208 19.40 51.10 17.08
C PHE A 208 18.96 52.13 18.11
N PHE A 209 19.88 52.90 18.69
CA PHE A 209 19.56 53.98 19.62
C PHE A 209 18.83 55.15 18.96
N ILE A 210 19.23 55.55 17.74
CA ILE A 210 18.53 56.59 16.97
C ILE A 210 17.12 56.15 16.60
N LEU A 211 16.96 54.91 16.14
CA LEU A 211 15.64 54.35 15.84
C LEU A 211 14.75 54.26 17.09
N PHE A 212 15.33 53.92 18.25
CA PHE A 212 14.60 53.89 19.51
C PHE A 212 14.10 55.27 19.92
N ILE A 213 14.92 56.33 19.79
CA ILE A 213 14.49 57.71 20.06
C ILE A 213 13.38 58.12 19.09
N TYR A 214 13.52 57.84 17.80
CA TYR A 214 12.52 58.22 16.79
C TYR A 214 11.18 57.50 17.02
N TYR A 215 11.22 56.21 17.38
CA TYR A 215 10.02 55.44 17.73
C TYR A 215 9.34 56.00 18.98
N PHE A 216 10.10 56.37 20.01
CA PHE A 216 9.55 56.96 21.23
C PHE A 216 8.89 58.30 20.97
N PHE A 217 9.52 59.16 20.14
CA PHE A 217 8.94 60.45 19.75
C PHE A 217 7.70 60.28 18.86
N PHE A 218 7.70 59.31 17.95
CA PHE A 218 6.56 58.96 17.13
C PHE A 218 5.38 58.46 17.98
N LEU A 219 5.62 57.57 18.95
CA LEU A 219 4.58 57.13 19.88
C LEU A 219 4.03 58.27 20.71
N ARG A 220 4.88 59.19 21.17
CA ARG A 220 4.47 60.37 21.94
C ARG A 220 3.62 61.32 21.10
N PHE A 221 3.99 61.56 19.84
CA PHE A 221 3.22 62.37 18.89
C PHE A 221 1.88 61.72 18.52
N TYR A 222 1.89 60.41 18.25
CA TYR A 222 0.67 59.65 17.93
C TYR A 222 -0.32 59.61 19.10
N LEU A 223 0.18 59.49 20.33
CA LEU A 223 -0.66 59.61 21.54
C LEU A 223 -1.19 61.03 21.75
N PHE A 224 -0.41 62.06 21.42
CA PHE A 224 -0.82 63.46 21.57
C PHE A 224 -1.88 63.89 20.54
N GLU A 225 -1.80 63.41 19.29
CA GLU A 225 -2.85 63.66 18.28
C GLU A 225 -4.17 62.99 18.66
N ARG A 226 -4.14 61.81 19.29
CA ARG A 226 -5.34 61.11 19.76
C ARG A 226 -6.07 61.82 20.91
N GLU A 227 -5.41 62.71 21.65
CA GLU A 227 -6.02 63.52 22.72
C GLU A 227 -6.60 64.86 22.21
N ARG A 228 -6.46 65.18 20.91
CA ARG A 228 -6.99 66.42 20.30
C ARG A 228 -8.22 66.24 19.40
N GLU A 229 -8.73 65.02 19.24
CA GLU A 229 -10.07 64.72 18.71
C GLU A 229 -11.06 64.47 19.87
#